data_AF-A0A2V7YXG2-F1
#
_entry.id   AF-A0A2V7YXG2-F1
#
_cell.length_a   1.000
_cell.length_b   1.000
_cell.length_c   1.000
_cell.angle_alpha   90.00
_cell.angle_beta   90.00
_cell.angle_gamma   90.00
#
_symmetry.space_group_name_H-M   'P 1'
#
loop_
_entity.id
_entity.type
_entity.pdbx_description
1 polymer ?
#
loop_
_entity_poly.entity_id
_entity_poly.type
_entity_poly.pdbx_seq_one_letter_code
_entity_poly.pdbx_strand_id
1 'polypeptide(L)'
;MRDDAMKRTALLLLTCLAALGCDLVQKPKPAPMLTATPEAITLIQQTKEICVKVAKTGVERMRSAEEQQKRSREEAMEAANNGGTLAAQDDTSSTAPSDLLEKYLSDEAAPELAAADRATGLLRDLLPKVKDEAPPEIAQAVQSLSASEEQVCGRARNPRLGRLNYQEGLDYAVHDYDKAEAKLQALYTVTATDAQFAANKYNPLLDEARAGTDRSTGSSAMKPLPPEELRRQRKEWEATQQYQQEQQAQHDAAVVRWRQREEGKEPILGKVGLAPAEEAKRNLSPEKRAQSMRVWYAGYTGKVGPVRTALASYMSLRRGSLEQVTPACQDLLTATSAMVSDPAMFDLPDDAAAKVLKKAYAELQACARACVAGLDA
;
A
#
# COMPACT_ATOMS: atom_id res chain seq x y z
N MET A 1 -17.17 -29.29 -56.70
CA MET A 1 -16.16 -28.28 -57.10
C MET A 1 -16.24 -26.99 -56.25
N ARG A 2 -16.50 -27.08 -54.94
CA ARG A 2 -16.50 -25.90 -54.03
C ARG A 2 -15.71 -26.09 -52.73
N ASP A 3 -15.11 -27.26 -52.52
CA ASP A 3 -14.39 -27.58 -51.27
C ASP A 3 -12.86 -27.51 -51.35
N ASP A 4 -12.29 -27.33 -52.55
CA ASP A 4 -10.82 -27.21 -52.73
C ASP A 4 -10.31 -25.76 -52.70
N ALA A 5 -11.20 -24.77 -52.76
CA ALA A 5 -10.84 -23.35 -52.72
C ALA A 5 -10.59 -22.82 -51.29
N MET A 6 -11.15 -23.47 -50.26
CA MET A 6 -11.05 -22.99 -48.87
C MET A 6 -9.83 -23.55 -48.11
N LYS A 7 -9.23 -24.65 -48.59
CA LYS A 7 -8.03 -25.25 -47.98
C LYS A 7 -6.72 -24.59 -48.40
N ARG A 8 -6.69 -23.88 -49.54
CA ARG A 8 -5.48 -23.19 -50.04
C ARG A 8 -5.28 -21.79 -49.45
N THR A 9 -6.34 -21.15 -48.97
CA THR A 9 -6.26 -19.83 -48.30
C THR A 9 -5.83 -19.92 -46.83
N ALA A 10 -6.13 -21.02 -46.15
CA ALA A 10 -5.69 -21.25 -44.77
C ALA A 10 -4.20 -21.61 -44.64
N LEU A 11 -3.61 -22.24 -45.67
CA LEU A 11 -2.20 -22.62 -45.65
C LEU A 11 -1.24 -21.46 -46.01
N LEU A 12 -1.73 -20.42 -46.69
CA LEU A 12 -0.96 -19.23 -47.05
C LEU A 12 -0.94 -18.15 -45.95
N LEU A 13 -1.86 -18.20 -44.99
CA LEU A 13 -1.88 -17.31 -43.82
C LEU A 13 -1.01 -17.81 -42.66
N LEU A 14 -0.70 -19.11 -42.61
CA LEU A 14 0.21 -19.66 -41.59
C LEU A 14 1.70 -19.55 -41.95
N THR A 15 2.06 -19.33 -43.22
CA THR A 15 3.46 -19.17 -43.65
C THR A 15 3.95 -17.72 -43.62
N CYS A 16 3.06 -16.72 -43.57
CA CYS A 16 3.44 -15.31 -43.43
C CYS A 16 3.64 -14.85 -41.97
N LEU A 17 3.22 -15.62 -40.96
CA LEU A 17 3.47 -15.32 -39.54
C LEU A 17 4.80 -15.86 -39.01
N ALA A 18 5.54 -16.63 -39.81
CA ALA A 18 6.85 -17.19 -39.44
C ALA A 18 8.05 -16.38 -39.98
N ALA A 19 7.80 -15.31 -40.75
CA ALA A 19 8.85 -14.53 -41.43
C ALA A 19 8.98 -13.06 -40.94
N LEU A 20 8.24 -12.65 -39.91
CA LEU A 20 8.34 -11.32 -39.32
C LEU A 20 8.46 -11.44 -37.80
N GLY A 21 9.68 -11.44 -37.28
CA GLY A 21 9.92 -11.07 -35.87
C GLY A 21 10.78 -11.98 -35.00
N CYS A 22 11.68 -12.78 -35.55
CA CYS A 22 12.90 -13.16 -34.82
C CYS A 22 13.96 -12.07 -35.06
N ASP A 23 13.95 -11.01 -34.26
CA ASP A 23 15.19 -10.32 -33.86
C ASP A 23 14.90 -9.32 -32.75
N LEU A 24 15.14 -9.77 -31.52
CA LEU A 24 15.62 -9.06 -30.33
C LEU A 24 15.19 -9.87 -29.11
N VAL A 25 15.81 -11.04 -28.95
CA VAL A 25 16.14 -11.50 -27.60
C VAL A 25 17.16 -10.49 -27.07
N GLN A 26 16.67 -9.32 -26.65
CA GLN A 26 17.39 -8.48 -25.72
C GLN A 26 17.70 -9.39 -24.54
N LYS A 27 18.99 -9.68 -24.34
CA LYS A 27 19.47 -10.13 -23.03
C LYS A 27 18.72 -9.28 -21.99
N PRO A 28 18.07 -9.89 -20.97
CA PRO A 28 17.39 -9.11 -19.95
C PRO A 28 18.40 -8.10 -19.44
N LYS A 29 18.14 -6.82 -19.73
CA LYS A 29 18.92 -5.72 -19.19
C LYS A 29 18.81 -5.91 -17.68
N PRO A 30 19.92 -5.97 -16.92
CA PRO A 30 19.84 -6.11 -15.47
C PRO A 30 18.85 -5.06 -14.97
N ALA A 31 17.87 -5.49 -14.17
CA ALA A 31 16.84 -4.61 -13.68
C ALA A 31 17.53 -3.37 -13.11
N PRO A 32 17.15 -2.15 -13.54
CA PRO A 32 17.79 -0.95 -13.04
C PRO A 32 17.74 -0.98 -11.51
N MET A 33 18.91 -0.86 -10.88
CA MET A 33 18.97 -0.74 -9.43
C MET A 33 18.15 0.49 -9.04
N LEU A 34 17.03 0.26 -8.37
CA LEU A 34 16.13 1.31 -7.90
C LEU A 34 16.80 1.96 -6.68
N THR A 35 17.45 3.10 -6.88
CA THR A 35 18.19 3.80 -5.83
C THR A 35 17.36 4.93 -5.22
N ALA A 36 16.68 5.73 -6.06
CA ALA A 36 15.87 6.86 -5.66
C ALA A 36 14.48 6.45 -5.16
N THR A 37 13.95 5.34 -5.66
CA THR A 37 12.61 4.81 -5.34
C THR A 37 12.48 4.44 -3.87
N PRO A 38 13.34 3.57 -3.29
CA PRO A 38 13.26 3.28 -1.86
C PRO A 38 13.56 4.50 -0.98
N GLU A 39 14.49 5.37 -1.41
CA GLU A 39 14.81 6.62 -0.72
C GLU A 39 13.58 7.54 -0.64
N ALA A 40 12.86 7.72 -1.76
CA ALA A 40 11.65 8.54 -1.84
C ALA A 40 10.52 7.96 -0.98
N ILE A 41 10.27 6.65 -1.07
CA ILE A 41 9.20 6.00 -0.30
C ILE A 41 9.43 6.14 1.20
N THR A 42 10.67 5.88 1.65
CA THR A 42 11.02 6.01 3.07
C THR A 42 10.79 7.43 3.57
N LEU A 43 11.21 8.42 2.77
CA LEU A 43 11.05 9.83 3.13
C LEU A 43 9.57 10.26 3.15
N ILE A 44 8.75 9.79 2.20
CA ILE A 44 7.30 10.00 2.19
C ILE A 44 6.65 9.40 3.44
N GLN A 45 6.99 8.17 3.81
CA GLN A 45 6.47 7.50 5.02
C GLN A 45 6.84 8.26 6.30
N GLN A 46 8.10 8.65 6.45
CA GLN A 46 8.56 9.45 7.60
C GLN A 46 7.82 10.79 7.69
N THR A 47 7.60 11.46 6.55
CA THR A 47 6.92 12.77 6.51
C THR A 47 5.45 12.64 6.92
N LYS A 48 4.76 11.60 6.43
CA LYS A 48 3.41 11.25 6.88
C LYS A 48 3.33 11.01 8.37
N GLU A 49 4.25 10.22 8.94
CA GLU A 49 4.28 9.95 10.38
C GLU A 49 4.43 11.22 11.22
N ILE A 50 5.31 12.13 10.81
CA ILE A 50 5.52 13.42 11.47
C ILE A 50 4.21 14.24 11.44
N CYS A 51 3.61 14.43 10.26
CA CYS A 51 2.40 15.24 10.11
C CYS A 51 1.20 14.66 10.84
N VAL A 52 1.03 13.33 10.84
CA VAL A 52 -0.04 12.66 11.59
C VAL A 52 0.17 12.82 13.10
N LYS A 53 1.42 12.68 13.59
CA LYS A 53 1.75 12.87 15.01
C LYS A 53 1.44 14.30 15.46
N VAL A 54 1.84 15.30 14.68
CA VAL A 54 1.54 16.72 14.95
C VAL A 54 0.04 16.95 14.99
N ALA A 55 -0.69 16.50 13.96
CA ALA A 55 -2.12 16.73 13.87
C ALA A 55 -2.91 16.04 15.00
N LYS A 56 -2.59 14.78 15.33
CA LYS A 56 -3.21 14.06 16.44
C LYS A 56 -2.96 14.73 17.79
N THR A 57 -1.75 15.23 18.02
CA THR A 57 -1.43 16.00 19.23
C THR A 57 -2.25 17.28 19.30
N GLY A 58 -2.43 17.97 18.15
CA GLY A 58 -3.31 19.14 18.04
C GLY A 58 -4.77 18.83 18.37
N VAL A 59 -5.32 17.71 17.84
CA VAL A 59 -6.68 17.25 18.15
C VAL A 59 -6.85 16.98 19.64
N GLU A 60 -5.87 16.34 20.28
CA GLU A 60 -5.90 16.03 21.72
C GLU A 60 -5.93 17.29 22.58
N ARG A 61 -5.13 18.30 22.20
CA ARG A 61 -5.09 19.59 22.91
C ARG A 61 -6.40 20.34 22.80
N MET A 62 -7.00 20.38 21.60
CA MET A 62 -8.33 20.97 21.44
C MET A 62 -9.38 20.26 22.29
N ARG A 63 -9.34 18.91 22.34
CA ARG A 63 -10.27 18.13 23.19
C ARG A 63 -10.09 18.47 24.66
N SER A 64 -8.85 18.49 25.14
CA SER A 64 -8.52 18.83 26.52
C SER A 64 -8.98 20.26 26.89
N ALA A 65 -8.83 21.21 25.98
CA ALA A 65 -9.29 22.59 26.15
C ALA A 65 -10.82 22.68 26.19
N GLU A 66 -11.53 21.99 25.27
CA GLU A 66 -12.99 21.90 25.26
C GLU A 66 -13.52 21.30 26.59
N GLU A 67 -12.89 20.25 27.09
CA GLU A 67 -13.25 19.61 28.35
C GLU A 67 -12.98 20.50 29.57
N GLN A 68 -11.89 21.28 29.55
CA GLN A 68 -11.60 22.25 30.61
C GLN A 68 -12.59 23.41 30.60
N GLN A 69 -12.95 23.92 29.42
CA GLN A 69 -13.96 24.97 29.28
C GLN A 69 -15.35 24.49 29.70
N LYS A 70 -15.67 23.22 29.41
CA LYS A 70 -16.92 22.60 29.88
C LYS A 70 -16.96 22.50 31.40
N ARG A 71 -15.88 22.03 32.02
CA ARG A 71 -15.76 21.93 33.49
C ARG A 71 -15.85 23.29 34.17
N SER A 72 -15.12 24.30 33.69
CA SER A 72 -15.19 25.64 34.27
C SER A 72 -16.58 26.27 34.13
N ARG A 73 -17.29 25.99 33.02
CA ARG A 73 -18.68 26.42 32.84
C ARG A 73 -19.63 25.71 33.80
N GLU A 74 -19.46 24.40 34.02
CA GLU A 74 -20.25 23.63 34.99
C GLU A 74 -20.03 24.15 36.42
N GLU A 75 -18.76 24.34 36.83
CA GLU A 75 -18.39 24.92 38.13
C GLU A 75 -18.95 26.33 38.34
N ALA A 76 -18.90 27.18 37.30
CA ALA A 76 -19.48 28.53 37.35
C ALA A 76 -21.01 28.51 37.49
N MET A 77 -21.70 27.57 36.82
CA MET A 77 -23.15 27.39 36.97
C MET A 77 -23.51 26.87 38.36
N GLU A 78 -22.74 25.96 38.92
CA GLU A 78 -22.93 25.47 40.30
C GLU A 78 -22.69 26.58 41.34
N ALA A 79 -21.65 27.40 41.17
CA ALA A 79 -21.37 28.54 42.04
C ALA A 79 -22.48 29.61 41.99
N ALA A 80 -23.03 29.88 40.80
CA ALA A 80 -24.16 30.79 40.62
C ALA A 80 -25.44 30.27 41.30
N ASN A 81 -25.70 28.96 41.22
CA ASN A 81 -26.87 28.33 41.86
C ASN A 81 -26.77 28.30 43.39
N ASN A 82 -25.56 28.28 43.96
CA ASN A 82 -25.33 28.27 45.41
C ASN A 82 -25.34 29.67 46.06
N GLY A 83 -25.83 30.70 45.35
CA GLY A 83 -26.01 32.04 45.91
C GLY A 83 -24.73 32.86 46.04
N GLY A 84 -23.65 32.47 45.37
CA GLY A 84 -22.41 33.24 45.32
C GLY A 84 -22.62 34.57 44.57
N THR A 85 -22.31 35.69 45.24
CA THR A 85 -22.28 37.02 44.62
C THR A 85 -21.29 36.99 43.45
N LEU A 86 -21.77 37.36 42.26
CA LEU A 86 -20.97 37.51 41.02
C LEU A 86 -19.87 38.56 41.22
N ALA A 87 -18.76 38.19 41.87
CA ALA A 87 -17.48 38.81 41.59
C ALA A 87 -17.13 38.33 40.18
N ALA A 88 -17.48 39.16 39.20
CA ALA A 88 -17.00 39.06 37.83
C ALA A 88 -15.46 39.07 37.87
N GLN A 89 -14.86 37.89 38.03
CA GLN A 89 -13.47 37.70 37.64
C GLN A 89 -13.47 37.71 36.12
N ASP A 90 -13.23 38.91 35.63
CA ASP A 90 -12.96 39.33 34.26
C ASP A 90 -11.63 38.75 33.75
N ASP A 91 -11.31 37.50 34.10
CA ASP A 91 -10.25 36.71 33.46
C ASP A 91 -10.87 35.90 32.32
N THR A 92 -11.64 36.58 31.47
CA THR A 92 -12.07 36.10 30.16
C THR A 92 -10.90 36.13 29.17
N SER A 93 -9.81 35.44 29.50
CA SER A 93 -8.94 34.85 28.49
C SER A 93 -9.30 33.37 28.38
N SER A 94 -10.56 33.08 28.07
CA SER A 94 -10.94 31.76 27.55
C SER A 94 -10.40 31.69 26.13
N THR A 95 -9.08 31.50 26.00
CA THR A 95 -8.40 31.27 24.73
C THR A 95 -9.16 30.18 23.98
N ALA A 96 -9.63 30.47 22.76
CA ALA A 96 -10.45 29.50 22.04
C ALA A 96 -9.60 28.23 21.79
N PRO A 97 -10.20 27.03 21.75
CA PRO A 97 -9.46 25.81 21.41
C PRO A 97 -8.67 25.92 20.10
N SER A 98 -9.18 26.70 19.14
CA SER A 98 -8.50 27.03 17.89
C SER A 98 -7.21 27.84 18.09
N ASP A 99 -7.20 28.80 19.00
CA ASP A 99 -6.02 29.65 19.27
C ASP A 99 -4.92 28.84 19.97
N LEU A 100 -5.29 27.89 20.83
CA LEU A 100 -4.36 26.94 21.44
C LEU A 100 -3.71 26.02 20.42
N LEU A 101 -4.48 25.60 19.41
CA LEU A 101 -3.96 24.80 18.31
C LEU A 101 -3.01 25.63 17.44
N GLU A 102 -3.38 26.86 17.09
CA GLU A 102 -2.53 27.75 16.30
C GLU A 102 -1.19 27.99 17.00
N LYS A 103 -1.22 28.27 18.31
CA LYS A 103 -0.01 28.41 19.13
C LYS A 103 0.83 27.13 19.19
N TYR A 104 0.19 25.98 19.33
CA TYR A 104 0.89 24.69 19.29
C TYR A 104 1.60 24.49 17.94
N LEU A 105 0.94 24.82 16.83
CA LEU A 105 1.50 24.69 15.49
C LEU A 105 2.64 25.68 15.23
N SER A 106 2.54 26.92 15.72
CA SER A 106 3.55 27.97 15.52
C SER A 106 4.80 27.82 16.40
N ASP A 107 4.65 27.19 17.57
CA ASP A 107 5.73 27.16 18.58
C ASP A 107 6.29 25.74 18.74
N GLU A 108 5.47 24.82 19.25
CA GLU A 108 5.94 23.51 19.69
C GLU A 108 6.09 22.52 18.53
N ALA A 109 5.17 22.56 17.56
CA ALA A 109 5.21 21.69 16.38
C ALA A 109 6.05 22.26 15.23
N ALA A 110 6.41 23.55 15.28
CA ALA A 110 7.22 24.22 14.28
C ALA A 110 8.48 23.45 13.86
N PRO A 111 9.32 22.90 14.77
CA PRO A 111 10.51 22.14 14.37
C PRO A 111 10.17 20.85 13.60
N GLU A 112 9.10 20.15 13.98
CA GLU A 112 8.65 18.93 13.30
C GLU A 112 8.05 19.27 11.92
N LEU A 113 7.30 20.36 11.82
CA LEU A 113 6.76 20.86 10.56
C LEU A 113 7.87 21.35 9.60
N ALA A 114 8.93 21.96 10.14
CA ALA A 114 10.11 22.36 9.38
C ALA A 114 10.87 21.13 8.84
N ALA A 115 10.98 20.05 9.62
CA ALA A 115 11.52 18.78 9.15
C ALA A 115 10.67 18.18 8.02
N ALA A 116 9.34 18.23 8.13
CA ALA A 116 8.44 17.80 7.07
C ALA A 116 8.58 18.66 5.79
N ASP A 117 8.76 19.98 5.93
CA ASP A 117 9.04 20.87 4.79
C ASP A 117 10.38 20.56 4.13
N ARG A 118 11.41 20.27 4.93
CA ARG A 118 12.71 19.85 4.42
C ARG A 118 12.62 18.53 3.66
N ALA A 119 11.89 17.56 4.20
CA ALA A 119 11.62 16.29 3.54
C ALA A 119 10.88 16.48 2.21
N THR A 120 9.85 17.33 2.18
CA THR A 120 9.13 17.68 0.95
C THR A 120 10.07 18.29 -0.10
N GLY A 121 10.99 19.17 0.32
CA GLY A 121 12.01 19.73 -0.57
C GLY A 121 12.91 18.66 -1.18
N LEU A 122 13.41 17.72 -0.37
CA LEU A 122 14.22 16.59 -0.83
C LEU A 122 13.44 15.64 -1.75
N LEU A 123 12.13 15.46 -1.53
CA LEU A 123 11.27 14.65 -2.39
C LEU A 123 11.15 15.25 -3.81
N ARG A 124 11.10 16.57 -3.96
CA ARG A 124 11.08 17.21 -5.29
C ARG A 124 12.31 16.86 -6.13
N ASP A 125 13.45 16.63 -5.49
CA ASP A 125 14.69 16.22 -6.16
C ASP A 125 14.74 14.72 -6.46
N LEU A 126 14.01 13.90 -5.69
CA LEU A 126 13.97 12.44 -5.84
C LEU A 126 12.93 11.99 -6.86
N LEU A 127 11.73 12.57 -6.88
CA LEU A 127 10.63 12.13 -7.75
C LEU A 127 10.98 12.10 -9.25
N PRO A 128 11.74 13.06 -9.83
CA PRO A 128 12.20 12.95 -11.21
C PRO A 128 13.09 11.72 -11.43
N LYS A 129 13.97 11.40 -10.47
CA LYS A 129 14.85 10.23 -10.55
C LYS A 129 14.07 8.93 -10.45
N VAL A 130 13.04 8.88 -9.58
CA VAL A 130 12.11 7.75 -9.50
C VAL A 130 11.44 7.50 -10.86
N LYS A 131 11.01 8.56 -11.55
CA LYS A 131 10.42 8.46 -12.89
C LYS A 131 11.41 7.93 -13.93
N ASP A 132 12.70 8.25 -13.80
CA ASP A 132 13.74 7.81 -14.72
C ASP A 132 14.20 6.36 -14.48
N GLU A 133 14.18 5.88 -13.23
CA GLU A 133 14.69 4.54 -12.87
C GLU A 133 13.60 3.46 -12.73
N ALA A 134 12.38 3.82 -12.32
CA ALA A 134 11.35 2.85 -11.98
C ALA A 134 10.40 2.55 -13.16
N PRO A 135 9.81 1.34 -13.23
CA PRO A 135 8.68 1.05 -14.11
C PRO A 135 7.56 2.10 -13.95
N PRO A 136 6.82 2.43 -15.02
CA PRO A 136 5.82 3.49 -15.00
C PRO A 136 4.74 3.28 -13.95
N GLU A 137 4.33 2.03 -13.67
CA GLU A 137 3.34 1.76 -12.62
C GLU A 137 3.86 2.10 -11.22
N ILE A 138 5.13 1.78 -10.93
CA ILE A 138 5.77 2.10 -9.65
C ILE A 138 5.99 3.60 -9.53
N ALA A 139 6.50 4.25 -10.57
CA ALA A 139 6.70 5.70 -10.57
C ALA A 139 5.39 6.47 -10.33
N GLN A 140 4.29 6.04 -10.98
CA GLN A 140 2.96 6.61 -10.78
C GLN A 140 2.41 6.35 -9.38
N ALA A 141 2.65 5.15 -8.81
CA ALA A 141 2.24 4.81 -7.46
C ALA A 141 2.99 5.65 -6.42
N VAL A 142 4.31 5.85 -6.57
CA VAL A 142 5.12 6.71 -5.69
C VAL A 142 4.67 8.17 -5.80
N GLN A 143 4.38 8.66 -7.01
CA GLN A 143 3.86 10.01 -7.19
C GLN A 143 2.48 10.20 -6.54
N SER A 144 1.61 9.20 -6.65
CA SER A 144 0.29 9.21 -5.98
C SER A 144 0.44 9.20 -4.45
N LEU A 145 1.38 8.41 -3.93
CA LEU A 145 1.68 8.36 -2.49
C LEU A 145 2.20 9.71 -1.98
N SER A 146 3.10 10.36 -2.73
CA SER A 146 3.60 11.69 -2.41
C SER A 146 2.47 12.73 -2.41
N ALA A 147 1.56 12.70 -3.39
CA ALA A 147 0.45 13.63 -3.45
C ALA A 147 -0.54 13.44 -2.26
N SER A 148 -0.78 12.20 -1.85
CA SER A 148 -1.60 11.92 -0.66
C SER A 148 -0.91 12.34 0.64
N GLU A 149 0.41 12.21 0.73
CA GLU A 149 1.20 12.70 1.87
C GLU A 149 1.13 14.23 1.98
N GLU A 150 1.28 14.95 0.87
CA GLU A 150 1.11 16.40 0.83
C GLU A 150 -0.27 16.83 1.33
N GLN A 151 -1.32 16.05 1.07
CA GLN A 151 -2.66 16.30 1.62
C GLN A 151 -2.70 16.10 3.13
N VAL A 152 -2.09 15.03 3.66
CA VAL A 152 -2.00 14.79 5.11
C VAL A 152 -1.28 15.95 5.79
N CYS A 153 -0.11 16.36 5.29
CA CYS A 153 0.63 17.49 5.85
C CYS A 153 -0.09 18.83 5.65
N GLY A 154 -0.74 19.02 4.51
CA GLY A 154 -1.58 20.19 4.24
C GLY A 154 -2.74 20.31 5.24
N ARG A 155 -3.38 19.20 5.60
CA ARG A 155 -4.41 19.15 6.65
C ARG A 155 -3.82 19.41 8.02
N ALA A 156 -2.68 18.80 8.36
CA ALA A 156 -2.01 18.99 9.64
C ALA A 156 -1.70 20.47 9.91
N ARG A 157 -1.23 21.20 8.89
CA ARG A 157 -0.84 22.62 8.98
C ARG A 157 -1.99 23.62 8.98
N ASN A 158 -3.08 23.29 8.30
CA ASN A 158 -4.19 24.22 8.08
C ASN A 158 -5.44 23.73 8.80
N PRO A 159 -5.52 23.91 10.13
CA PRO A 159 -6.70 23.52 10.85
C PRO A 159 -7.91 24.34 10.40
N ARG A 160 -8.95 23.63 9.96
CA ARG A 160 -10.26 24.23 9.73
C ARG A 160 -10.90 24.58 11.08
N LEU A 161 -11.82 25.55 11.06
CA LEU A 161 -12.57 25.95 12.25
C LEU A 161 -13.26 24.72 12.88
N GLY A 162 -12.89 24.44 14.13
CA GLY A 162 -13.49 23.39 14.96
C GLY A 162 -12.77 22.04 14.92
N ARG A 163 -12.63 21.42 16.10
CA ARG A 163 -11.94 20.14 16.31
C ARG A 163 -12.46 19.01 15.43
N LEU A 164 -13.79 18.87 15.30
CA LEU A 164 -14.42 17.80 14.53
C LEU A 164 -14.05 17.89 13.04
N ASN A 165 -14.11 19.09 12.46
CA ASN A 165 -13.75 19.32 11.06
C ASN A 165 -12.27 19.06 10.80
N TYR A 166 -11.41 19.43 11.75
CA TYR A 166 -9.97 19.16 11.66
C TYR A 166 -9.68 17.66 11.71
N GLN A 167 -10.28 16.95 12.67
CA GLN A 167 -10.12 15.51 12.84
C GLN A 167 -10.66 14.74 11.63
N GLU A 168 -11.89 15.01 11.20
CA GLU A 168 -12.50 14.35 10.05
C GLU A 168 -11.67 14.59 8.77
N GLY A 169 -11.22 15.83 8.55
CA GLY A 169 -10.36 16.16 7.41
C GLY A 169 -9.02 15.43 7.43
N LEU A 170 -8.43 15.23 8.60
CA LEU A 170 -7.21 14.43 8.78
C LEU A 170 -7.48 12.95 8.51
N ASP A 171 -8.56 12.39 9.07
CA ASP A 171 -8.91 10.99 8.92
C ASP A 171 -9.14 10.62 7.43
N TYR A 172 -9.81 11.48 6.66
CA TYR A 172 -9.93 11.29 5.20
C TYR A 172 -8.58 11.32 4.49
N ALA A 173 -7.70 12.28 4.82
CA ALA A 173 -6.39 12.37 4.18
C ALA A 173 -5.50 11.16 4.50
N VAL A 174 -5.55 10.67 5.75
CA VAL A 174 -4.82 9.47 6.16
C VAL A 174 -5.38 8.23 5.45
N HIS A 175 -6.69 8.11 5.33
CA HIS A 175 -7.32 7.02 4.58
C HIS A 175 -6.87 6.99 3.11
N ASP A 176 -6.84 8.15 2.44
CA ASP A 176 -6.38 8.24 1.04
C ASP A 176 -4.89 7.92 0.89
N TYR A 177 -4.07 8.34 1.87
CA TYR A 177 -2.67 7.93 1.95
C TYR A 177 -2.53 6.40 2.11
N ASP A 178 -3.22 5.80 3.07
CA ASP A 178 -3.11 4.36 3.34
C ASP A 178 -3.58 3.54 2.11
N LYS A 179 -4.56 4.05 1.35
CA LYS A 179 -4.99 3.47 0.07
C LYS A 179 -3.92 3.59 -1.02
N ALA A 180 -3.23 4.72 -1.10
CA ALA A 180 -2.11 4.90 -2.03
C ALA A 180 -0.93 4.00 -1.66
N GLU A 181 -0.65 3.85 -0.36
CA GLU A 181 0.39 2.98 0.17
C GLU A 181 0.09 1.52 -0.13
N ALA A 182 -1.14 1.06 0.10
CA ALA A 182 -1.55 -0.31 -0.23
C ALA A 182 -1.38 -0.64 -1.73
N LYS A 183 -1.66 0.33 -2.61
CA LYS A 183 -1.42 0.18 -4.06
C LYS A 183 0.08 0.06 -4.37
N LEU A 184 0.91 0.88 -3.74
CA LEU A 184 2.36 0.80 -3.92
C LEU A 184 2.92 -0.52 -3.39
N GLN A 185 2.49 -0.96 -2.21
CA GLN A 185 2.94 -2.21 -1.59
C GLN A 185 2.64 -3.45 -2.44
N ALA A 186 1.56 -3.43 -3.22
CA ALA A 186 1.25 -4.49 -4.18
C ALA A 186 2.22 -4.56 -5.38
N LEU A 187 2.93 -3.46 -5.68
CA LEU A 187 3.85 -3.34 -6.81
C LEU A 187 5.32 -3.40 -6.37
N TYR A 188 5.63 -2.85 -5.20
CA TYR A 188 6.98 -2.71 -4.70
C TYR A 188 7.00 -2.64 -3.17
N THR A 189 7.95 -3.34 -2.56
CA THR A 189 8.16 -3.31 -1.11
C THR A 189 9.58 -2.83 -0.82
N VAL A 190 9.71 -1.76 -0.05
CA VAL A 190 11.00 -1.26 0.43
C VAL A 190 11.58 -2.28 1.41
N THR A 191 12.82 -2.71 1.19
CA THR A 191 13.47 -3.64 2.11
C THR A 191 13.92 -2.91 3.38
N ALA A 192 14.08 -3.64 4.50
CA ALA A 192 14.57 -3.04 5.75
C ALA A 192 15.94 -2.36 5.59
N THR A 193 16.81 -2.92 4.75
CA THR A 193 18.12 -2.35 4.41
C THR A 193 18.00 -1.04 3.64
N ASP A 194 17.06 -0.96 2.70
CA ASP A 194 16.83 0.27 1.93
C ASP A 194 16.28 1.39 2.82
N ALA A 195 15.33 1.05 3.69
CA ALA A 195 14.78 1.99 4.68
C ALA A 195 15.86 2.48 5.65
N GLN A 196 16.75 1.60 6.11
CA GLN A 196 17.85 1.97 7.01
C GLN A 196 18.88 2.87 6.31
N PHE A 197 19.19 2.61 5.05
CA PHE A 197 20.08 3.48 4.26
C PHE A 197 19.47 4.86 4.06
N ALA A 198 18.19 4.94 3.68
CA ALA A 198 17.48 6.19 3.52
C ALA A 198 17.41 6.96 4.84
N ALA A 199 17.09 6.29 5.95
CA ALA A 199 17.10 6.90 7.28
C ALA A 199 18.47 7.46 7.65
N ASN A 200 19.57 6.72 7.45
CA ASN A 200 20.93 7.20 7.72
C ASN A 200 21.31 8.41 6.87
N LYS A 201 20.83 8.47 5.63
CA LYS A 201 21.09 9.56 4.68
C LYS A 201 20.30 10.82 5.02
N TYR A 202 19.02 10.67 5.36
CA TYR A 202 18.10 11.80 5.48
C TYR A 202 17.84 12.25 6.91
N ASN A 203 17.85 11.36 7.91
CA ASN A 203 17.59 11.74 9.30
C ASN A 203 18.50 12.89 9.78
N PRO A 204 19.81 12.93 9.49
CA PRO A 204 20.65 14.08 9.89
C PRO A 204 20.18 15.42 9.29
N LEU A 205 19.69 15.41 8.05
CA LEU A 205 19.16 16.60 7.38
C LEU A 205 17.80 17.03 7.95
N LEU A 206 16.99 16.06 8.38
CA LEU A 206 15.72 16.31 9.05
C LEU A 206 15.95 16.82 10.47
N ASP A 207 16.92 16.27 11.20
CA ASP A 207 17.31 16.69 12.54
C ASP A 207 17.90 18.11 12.54
N GLU A 208 18.67 18.48 11.52
CA GLU A 208 19.11 19.85 11.30
C GLU A 208 17.91 20.81 11.13
N ALA A 209 16.91 20.41 10.34
CA ALA A 209 15.69 21.20 10.18
C ALA A 209 14.88 21.30 11.49
N ARG A 210 14.85 20.25 12.33
CA ARG A 210 14.24 20.29 13.67
C ARG A 210 14.99 21.21 14.64
N ALA A 211 16.32 21.26 14.54
CA ALA A 211 17.15 22.06 15.42
C ALA A 211 17.02 23.58 15.15
N GLY A 212 16.57 23.95 13.94
CA GLY A 212 16.52 25.33 13.49
C GLY A 212 17.92 25.92 13.26
N THR A 213 17.98 27.15 12.75
CA THR A 213 19.24 27.87 12.49
C THR A 213 19.98 28.33 13.76
N ASP A 214 19.37 28.20 14.95
CA ASP A 214 19.85 28.86 16.18
C ASP A 214 20.39 27.92 17.28
N ARG A 215 20.66 26.64 17.01
CA ARG A 215 21.33 25.76 17.98
C ARG A 215 22.62 25.14 17.47
N SER A 216 23.68 25.94 17.59
CA SER A 216 25.02 25.42 17.81
C SER A 216 25.07 24.60 19.10
N THR A 217 25.58 23.38 18.98
CA THR A 217 26.16 22.53 20.04
C THR A 217 25.26 22.10 21.21
N GLY A 218 24.94 20.79 21.24
CA GLY A 218 24.79 20.07 22.50
C GLY A 218 23.48 19.32 22.72
N SER A 219 23.01 18.51 21.76
CA SER A 219 22.07 17.44 22.08
C SER A 219 22.22 16.31 21.07
N SER A 220 22.84 15.21 21.52
CA SER A 220 22.93 13.88 20.90
C SER A 220 22.63 13.78 19.40
N ALA A 221 23.41 14.48 18.58
CA ALA A 221 23.46 14.20 17.15
C ALA A 221 24.07 12.80 16.98
N MET A 222 23.32 11.85 16.44
CA MET A 222 23.95 10.75 15.73
C MET A 222 24.91 11.41 14.73
N LYS A 223 26.22 11.22 14.93
CA LYS A 223 27.22 11.86 14.09
C LYS A 223 26.84 11.55 12.64
N PRO A 224 26.62 12.55 11.77
CA PRO A 224 26.41 12.29 10.36
C PRO A 224 27.57 11.42 9.89
N LEU A 225 27.24 10.27 9.31
CA LEU A 225 28.21 9.29 8.86
C LEU A 225 29.21 10.02 7.95
N PRO A 226 30.53 9.91 8.20
CA PRO A 226 31.50 10.57 7.35
C PRO A 226 31.28 10.17 5.89
N PRO A 227 31.53 11.05 4.91
CA PRO A 227 31.26 10.77 3.49
C PRO A 227 31.86 9.45 2.98
N GLU A 228 32.97 9.00 3.56
CA GLU A 228 33.58 7.71 3.26
C GLU A 228 32.76 6.52 3.78
N GLU A 229 32.12 6.65 4.94
CA GLU A 229 31.27 5.59 5.50
C GLU A 229 29.93 5.51 4.75
N LEU A 230 29.39 6.63 4.28
CA LEU A 230 28.26 6.65 3.35
C LEU A 230 28.61 5.98 2.01
N ARG A 231 29.83 6.20 1.48
CA ARG A 231 30.30 5.48 0.28
C ARG A 231 30.48 3.99 0.55
N ARG A 232 30.96 3.61 1.73
CA ARG A 232 31.10 2.21 2.13
C ARG A 232 29.74 1.53 2.27
N GLN A 233 28.79 2.15 2.97
CA GLN A 233 27.42 1.68 3.04
C GLN A 233 26.77 1.60 1.66
N ARG A 234 27.01 2.58 0.77
CA ARG A 234 26.51 2.53 -0.61
C ARG A 234 27.11 1.34 -1.37
N LYS A 235 28.41 1.04 -1.22
CA LYS A 235 29.02 -0.16 -1.81
C LYS A 235 28.48 -1.46 -1.24
N GLU A 236 28.30 -1.55 0.07
CA GLU A 236 27.72 -2.72 0.75
C GLU A 236 26.26 -2.93 0.32
N TRP A 237 25.52 -1.83 0.16
CA TRP A 237 24.15 -1.83 -0.36
C TRP A 237 24.09 -2.25 -1.83
N GLU A 238 24.95 -1.69 -2.69
CA GLU A 238 25.07 -2.08 -4.11
C GLU A 238 25.41 -3.58 -4.23
N ALA A 239 26.32 -4.09 -3.39
CA ALA A 239 26.66 -5.51 -3.34
C ALA A 239 25.48 -6.39 -2.89
N THR A 240 24.70 -5.92 -1.91
CA THR A 240 23.51 -6.65 -1.42
C THR A 240 22.41 -6.71 -2.48
N GLN A 241 22.18 -5.60 -3.18
CA GLN A 241 21.23 -5.52 -4.29
C GLN A 241 21.66 -6.42 -5.46
N GLN A 242 22.94 -6.42 -5.83
CA GLN A 242 23.49 -7.34 -6.83
C GLN A 242 23.27 -8.80 -6.42
N TYR A 243 23.55 -9.15 -5.16
CA TYR A 243 23.31 -10.50 -4.65
C TYR A 243 21.83 -10.91 -4.71
N GLN A 244 20.91 -10.02 -4.35
CA GLN A 244 19.47 -10.29 -4.48
C GLN A 244 19.05 -10.48 -5.95
N GLN A 245 19.58 -9.66 -6.87
CA GLN A 245 19.33 -9.84 -8.30
C GLN A 245 19.88 -11.18 -8.82
N GLU A 246 21.06 -11.60 -8.38
CA GLU A 246 21.61 -12.91 -8.72
C GLU A 246 20.75 -14.05 -8.19
N GLN A 247 20.26 -13.95 -6.95
CA GLN A 247 19.33 -14.94 -6.39
C GLN A 247 18.02 -14.99 -7.19
N GLN A 248 17.45 -13.84 -7.53
CA GLN A 248 16.23 -13.77 -8.35
C GLN A 248 16.46 -14.34 -9.75
N ALA A 249 17.57 -14.01 -10.39
CA ALA A 249 17.93 -14.55 -11.71
C ALA A 249 18.17 -16.06 -11.66
N GLN A 250 18.77 -16.59 -10.59
CA GLN A 250 18.93 -18.02 -10.39
C GLN A 250 17.59 -18.72 -10.18
N HIS A 251 16.69 -18.10 -9.41
CA HIS A 251 15.33 -18.59 -9.21
C HIS A 251 14.56 -18.61 -10.54
N ASP A 252 14.57 -17.52 -11.30
CA ASP A 252 13.88 -17.42 -12.59
C ASP A 252 14.46 -18.42 -13.61
N ALA A 253 15.79 -18.57 -13.65
CA ALA A 253 16.44 -19.61 -14.45
C ALA A 253 16.08 -21.03 -13.99
N ALA A 254 15.86 -21.26 -12.69
CA ALA A 254 15.37 -22.54 -12.17
C ALA A 254 13.90 -22.79 -12.56
N VAL A 255 13.05 -21.77 -12.53
CA VAL A 255 11.65 -21.82 -12.97
C VAL A 255 11.55 -22.10 -14.47
N VAL A 256 12.36 -21.43 -15.30
CA VAL A 256 12.42 -21.70 -16.74
C VAL A 256 12.90 -23.14 -17.01
N ARG A 257 13.95 -23.59 -16.31
CA ARG A 257 14.41 -25.00 -16.40
C ARG A 257 13.36 -26.00 -15.91
N TRP A 258 12.54 -25.64 -14.94
CA TRP A 258 11.41 -26.47 -14.50
C TRP A 258 10.33 -26.51 -15.58
N ARG A 259 9.93 -25.35 -16.12
CA ARG A 259 8.92 -25.25 -17.18
C ARG A 259 9.33 -25.99 -18.46
N GLN A 260 10.60 -25.89 -18.88
CA GLN A 260 11.13 -26.64 -20.02
C GLN A 260 11.15 -28.17 -19.78
N ARG A 261 11.34 -28.61 -18.52
CA ARG A 261 11.24 -30.03 -18.16
C ARG A 261 9.80 -30.55 -18.17
N GLU A 262 8.82 -29.68 -17.92
CA GLU A 262 7.40 -29.98 -18.01
C GLU A 262 6.92 -29.98 -19.47
N GLU A 263 7.33 -28.98 -20.27
CA GLU A 263 6.91 -28.84 -21.68
C GLU A 263 7.54 -29.90 -22.63
N GLY A 264 8.68 -30.49 -22.26
CA GLY A 264 9.33 -31.57 -23.01
C GLY A 264 8.84 -32.99 -22.66
N LYS A 265 7.97 -33.13 -21.65
CA LYS A 265 7.29 -34.38 -21.37
C LYS A 265 5.91 -34.31 -22.01
N GLU A 266 5.72 -35.01 -23.13
CA GLU A 266 4.36 -35.38 -23.54
C GLU A 266 3.63 -35.90 -22.30
N PRO A 267 2.37 -35.49 -22.06
CA PRO A 267 1.61 -36.03 -20.95
C PRO A 267 1.51 -37.52 -21.23
N ILE A 268 2.25 -38.31 -20.46
CA ILE A 268 2.02 -39.74 -20.37
C ILE A 268 0.56 -39.80 -19.91
N LEU A 269 -0.32 -40.12 -20.86
CA LEU A 269 -1.68 -40.57 -20.63
C LEU A 269 -1.58 -41.92 -19.91
N GLY A 270 -1.07 -41.88 -18.69
CA GLY A 270 -1.24 -42.91 -17.70
C GLY A 270 -2.70 -42.86 -17.34
N LYS A 271 -3.49 -43.74 -17.97
CA LYS A 271 -4.61 -44.37 -17.29
C LYS A 271 -4.05 -45.09 -16.06
N VAL A 272 -3.84 -44.34 -14.99
CA VAL A 272 -3.62 -44.85 -13.64
C VAL A 272 -4.57 -44.03 -12.79
N GLY A 273 -5.50 -44.72 -12.14
CA GLY A 273 -6.72 -44.14 -11.56
C GLY A 273 -6.50 -42.88 -10.75
N LEU A 274 -7.52 -42.02 -10.72
CA LEU A 274 -7.65 -40.79 -9.91
C LEU A 274 -7.60 -41.00 -8.38
N ALA A 275 -7.06 -42.10 -7.88
CA ALA A 275 -7.01 -42.43 -6.45
C ALA A 275 -5.74 -41.95 -5.69
N PRO A 276 -4.50 -42.02 -6.23
CA PRO A 276 -3.30 -41.83 -5.39
C PRO A 276 -3.07 -40.40 -4.92
N ALA A 277 -3.50 -39.38 -5.68
CA ALA A 277 -3.25 -37.98 -5.33
C ALA A 277 -4.20 -37.48 -4.22
N GLU A 278 -5.47 -37.91 -4.21
CA GLU A 278 -6.38 -37.63 -3.10
C GLU A 278 -6.06 -38.49 -1.86
N GLU A 279 -5.66 -39.75 -2.05
CA GLU A 279 -5.20 -40.60 -0.94
C GLU A 279 -3.91 -40.06 -0.29
N ALA A 280 -3.00 -39.49 -1.09
CA ALA A 280 -1.80 -38.84 -0.55
C ALA A 280 -2.13 -37.61 0.31
N LYS A 281 -3.15 -36.81 -0.05
CA LYS A 281 -3.63 -35.67 0.78
C LYS A 281 -4.31 -36.12 2.07
N ARG A 282 -5.07 -37.23 2.02
CA ARG A 282 -5.72 -37.83 3.20
C ARG A 282 -4.70 -38.41 4.19
N ASN A 283 -3.60 -38.94 3.68
CA ASN A 283 -2.53 -39.58 4.47
C ASN A 283 -1.40 -38.62 4.90
N LEU A 284 -1.54 -37.31 4.69
CA LEU A 284 -0.59 -36.33 5.23
C LEU A 284 -0.64 -36.32 6.77
N SER A 285 0.53 -36.37 7.40
CA SER A 285 0.62 -36.11 8.84
C SER A 285 0.07 -34.71 9.15
N PRO A 286 -0.50 -34.49 10.36
CA PRO A 286 -1.08 -33.19 10.73
C PRO A 286 -0.10 -32.02 10.53
N GLU A 287 1.19 -32.23 10.80
CA GLU A 287 2.26 -31.25 10.64
C GLU A 287 2.52 -30.89 9.17
N LYS A 288 2.60 -31.90 8.28
CA LYS A 288 2.76 -31.66 6.84
C LYS A 288 1.54 -30.98 6.25
N ARG A 289 0.33 -31.35 6.70
CA ARG A 289 -0.91 -30.67 6.29
C ARG A 289 -0.90 -29.20 6.71
N ALA A 290 -0.48 -28.89 7.93
CA ALA A 290 -0.35 -27.52 8.41
C ALA A 290 0.69 -26.71 7.61
N GLN A 291 1.84 -27.31 7.28
CA GLN A 291 2.86 -26.65 6.47
C GLN A 291 2.39 -26.39 5.04
N SER A 292 1.77 -27.38 4.38
CA SER A 292 1.19 -27.22 3.05
C SER A 292 0.06 -26.18 3.03
N MET A 293 -0.78 -26.14 4.07
CA MET A 293 -1.81 -25.10 4.23
C MET A 293 -1.21 -23.71 4.36
N ARG A 294 -0.08 -23.53 5.05
CA ARG A 294 0.61 -22.24 5.15
C ARG A 294 1.16 -21.76 3.81
N VAL A 295 1.76 -22.67 3.04
CA VAL A 295 2.29 -22.36 1.70
C VAL A 295 1.16 -21.99 0.74
N TRP A 296 0.07 -22.78 0.74
CA TRP A 296 -1.12 -22.47 -0.04
C TRP A 296 -1.72 -21.12 0.38
N TYR A 297 -1.84 -20.86 1.69
CA TYR A 297 -2.44 -19.63 2.21
C TYR A 297 -1.67 -18.39 1.77
N ALA A 298 -0.34 -18.42 1.75
CA ALA A 298 0.48 -17.31 1.24
C ALA A 298 0.15 -16.98 -0.23
N GLY A 299 0.04 -18.01 -1.09
CA GLY A 299 -0.37 -17.83 -2.49
C GLY A 299 -1.81 -17.35 -2.63
N TYR A 300 -2.71 -17.87 -1.78
CA TYR A 300 -4.12 -17.48 -1.74
C TYR A 300 -4.30 -16.01 -1.34
N THR A 301 -3.56 -15.53 -0.33
CA THR A 301 -3.67 -14.15 0.15
C THR A 301 -3.29 -13.11 -0.90
N GLY A 302 -2.33 -13.42 -1.77
CA GLY A 302 -1.98 -12.53 -2.88
C GLY A 302 -3.08 -12.43 -3.94
N LYS A 303 -3.78 -13.53 -4.20
CA LYS A 303 -4.82 -13.61 -5.24
C LYS A 303 -6.21 -13.15 -4.80
N VAL A 304 -6.51 -13.22 -3.49
CA VAL A 304 -7.82 -12.80 -2.96
C VAL A 304 -7.98 -11.27 -2.84
N GLY A 305 -6.87 -10.51 -2.89
CA GLY A 305 -6.87 -9.05 -2.74
C GLY A 305 -7.89 -8.33 -3.63
N PRO A 306 -7.88 -8.56 -4.96
CA PRO A 306 -8.87 -7.99 -5.88
C PRO A 306 -10.33 -8.28 -5.51
N VAL A 307 -10.64 -9.51 -5.06
CA VAL A 307 -12.02 -9.85 -4.63
C VAL A 307 -12.40 -9.09 -3.36
N ARG A 308 -11.50 -8.97 -2.38
CA ARG A 308 -11.78 -8.21 -1.15
C ARG A 308 -12.05 -6.73 -1.46
N THR A 309 -11.25 -6.14 -2.33
CA THR A 309 -11.42 -4.75 -2.75
C THR A 309 -12.74 -4.56 -3.50
N ALA A 310 -13.04 -5.41 -4.47
CA ALA A 310 -14.29 -5.32 -5.23
C ALA A 310 -15.52 -5.55 -4.35
N LEU A 311 -15.45 -6.49 -3.40
CA LEU A 311 -16.52 -6.73 -2.44
C LEU A 311 -16.73 -5.55 -1.50
N ALA A 312 -15.66 -4.93 -1.01
CA ALA A 312 -15.76 -3.74 -0.16
C ALA A 312 -16.40 -2.57 -0.92
N SER A 313 -16.02 -2.34 -2.17
CA SER A 313 -16.63 -1.33 -3.05
C SER A 313 -18.11 -1.62 -3.32
N TYR A 314 -18.48 -2.88 -3.58
CA TYR A 314 -19.87 -3.27 -3.72
C TYR A 314 -20.66 -3.01 -2.42
N MET A 315 -20.13 -3.40 -1.26
CA MET A 315 -20.80 -3.26 0.02
C MET A 315 -21.00 -1.80 0.46
N SER A 316 -20.11 -0.89 0.07
CA SER A 316 -20.28 0.54 0.33
C SER A 316 -21.29 1.18 -0.61
N LEU A 317 -21.37 0.71 -1.86
CA LEU A 317 -22.23 1.29 -2.89
C LEU A 317 -23.61 0.66 -2.99
N ARG A 318 -23.85 -0.53 -2.42
CA ARG A 318 -25.10 -1.32 -2.58
C ARG A 318 -26.43 -0.61 -2.24
N ARG A 319 -26.41 0.56 -1.60
CA ARG A 319 -27.60 1.38 -1.31
C ARG A 319 -27.74 2.60 -2.25
N GLY A 320 -26.82 2.76 -3.20
CA GLY A 320 -26.79 3.84 -4.17
C GLY A 320 -27.69 3.56 -5.38
N SER A 321 -27.62 4.44 -6.37
CA SER A 321 -28.36 4.24 -7.63
C SER A 321 -27.78 3.06 -8.43
N LEU A 322 -28.62 2.47 -9.29
CA LEU A 322 -28.19 1.37 -10.17
C LEU A 322 -26.94 1.74 -11.00
N GLU A 323 -26.83 3.00 -11.43
CA GLU A 323 -25.68 3.53 -12.18
C GLU A 323 -24.37 3.49 -11.36
N GLN A 324 -24.46 3.62 -10.03
CA GLN A 324 -23.30 3.57 -9.13
C GLN A 324 -22.96 2.14 -8.72
N VAL A 325 -23.96 1.27 -8.59
CA VAL A 325 -23.80 -0.12 -8.16
C VAL A 325 -23.32 -1.03 -9.30
N THR A 326 -23.77 -0.79 -10.53
CA THR A 326 -23.47 -1.65 -11.69
C THR A 326 -21.97 -1.81 -11.95
N PRO A 327 -21.14 -0.73 -11.95
CA PRO A 327 -19.69 -0.87 -12.12
C PRO A 327 -19.04 -1.69 -10.99
N ALA A 328 -19.46 -1.47 -9.74
CA ALA A 328 -18.95 -2.24 -8.60
C ALA A 328 -19.31 -3.73 -8.70
N CYS A 329 -20.50 -4.06 -9.23
CA CYS A 329 -20.90 -5.43 -9.49
C CYS A 329 -20.13 -6.07 -10.66
N GLN A 330 -19.78 -5.30 -11.70
CA GLN A 330 -18.92 -5.76 -12.79
C GLN A 330 -17.48 -6.03 -12.31
N ASP A 331 -16.95 -5.17 -11.45
CA ASP A 331 -15.63 -5.38 -10.83
C ASP A 331 -15.62 -6.64 -9.95
N LEU A 332 -16.67 -6.82 -9.13
CA LEU A 332 -16.82 -8.01 -8.29
C LEU A 332 -16.97 -9.28 -9.14
N LEU A 333 -17.75 -9.22 -10.22
CA LEU A 333 -17.90 -10.34 -11.15
C LEU A 333 -16.57 -10.69 -11.83
N THR A 334 -15.82 -9.70 -12.28
CA THR A 334 -14.52 -9.91 -12.93
C THR A 334 -13.52 -10.54 -11.97
N ALA A 335 -13.40 -9.99 -10.75
CA ALA A 335 -12.48 -10.49 -9.73
C ALA A 335 -12.82 -11.93 -9.28
N THR A 336 -14.11 -12.23 -9.07
CA THR A 336 -14.55 -13.58 -8.69
C THR A 336 -14.42 -14.58 -9.83
N SER A 337 -14.65 -14.17 -11.07
CA SER A 337 -14.49 -15.04 -12.25
C SER A 337 -13.04 -15.47 -12.46
N ALA A 338 -12.09 -14.55 -12.25
CA ALA A 338 -10.66 -14.86 -12.30
C ALA A 338 -10.25 -15.90 -11.23
N MET A 339 -10.81 -15.78 -10.01
CA MET A 339 -10.57 -16.72 -8.91
C MET A 339 -11.19 -18.11 -9.18
N VAL A 340 -12.44 -18.16 -9.65
CA VAL A 340 -13.14 -19.42 -9.91
C VAL A 340 -12.50 -20.18 -11.09
N SER A 341 -11.92 -19.47 -12.04
CA SER A 341 -11.29 -20.06 -13.23
C SER A 341 -9.88 -20.61 -12.99
N ASP A 342 -9.26 -20.33 -11.83
CA ASP A 342 -7.93 -20.81 -11.48
C ASP A 342 -8.01 -22.12 -10.67
N PRO A 343 -7.65 -23.29 -11.25
CA PRO A 343 -7.75 -24.57 -10.57
C PRO A 343 -6.86 -24.66 -9.32
N ALA A 344 -5.72 -23.95 -9.30
CA ALA A 344 -4.80 -23.97 -8.15
C ALA A 344 -5.39 -23.28 -6.92
N MET A 345 -6.41 -22.43 -7.08
CA MET A 345 -7.07 -21.75 -5.95
C MET A 345 -7.90 -22.69 -5.09
N PHE A 346 -8.35 -23.81 -5.66
CA PHE A 346 -9.16 -24.80 -4.94
C PHE A 346 -8.42 -26.11 -4.70
N ASP A 347 -7.13 -26.17 -5.05
CA ASP A 347 -6.29 -27.33 -4.81
C ASP A 347 -5.71 -27.33 -3.38
N LEU A 348 -6.60 -27.27 -2.37
CA LEU A 348 -6.17 -27.27 -0.98
C LEU A 348 -5.76 -28.68 -0.51
N PRO A 349 -4.84 -28.76 0.48
CA PRO A 349 -4.60 -29.99 1.25
C PRO A 349 -5.79 -30.45 2.10
N ASP A 350 -6.74 -29.56 2.37
CA ASP A 350 -7.98 -29.82 3.10
C ASP A 350 -9.19 -29.76 2.15
N ASP A 351 -9.75 -30.93 1.83
CA ASP A 351 -10.88 -31.08 0.90
C ASP A 351 -12.17 -30.43 1.41
N ALA A 352 -12.37 -30.35 2.74
CA ALA A 352 -13.54 -29.70 3.31
C ALA A 352 -13.44 -28.18 3.13
N ALA A 353 -12.28 -27.60 3.42
CA ALA A 353 -12.00 -26.19 3.17
C ALA A 353 -12.10 -25.84 1.67
N ALA A 354 -11.57 -26.69 0.78
CA ALA A 354 -11.69 -26.53 -0.67
C ALA A 354 -13.15 -26.45 -1.14
N LYS A 355 -13.99 -27.37 -0.65
CA LYS A 355 -15.43 -27.39 -1.00
C LYS A 355 -16.15 -26.14 -0.52
N VAL A 356 -15.89 -25.70 0.72
CA VAL A 356 -16.50 -24.49 1.29
C VAL A 356 -16.08 -23.25 0.51
N LEU A 357 -14.79 -23.09 0.22
CA LEU A 357 -14.26 -21.96 -0.55
C LEU A 357 -14.84 -21.93 -1.96
N LYS A 358 -14.84 -23.07 -2.67
CA LYS A 358 -15.39 -23.18 -4.02
C LYS A 358 -16.87 -22.81 -4.06
N LYS A 359 -17.65 -23.25 -3.07
CA LYS A 359 -19.06 -22.89 -2.93
C LYS A 359 -19.22 -21.38 -2.70
N ALA A 360 -18.48 -20.80 -1.76
CA ALA A 360 -18.57 -19.38 -1.43
C ALA A 360 -18.24 -18.47 -2.63
N TYR A 361 -17.18 -18.77 -3.38
CA TYR A 361 -16.83 -17.99 -4.57
C TYR A 361 -17.83 -18.17 -5.72
N ALA A 362 -18.41 -19.36 -5.89
CA ALA A 362 -19.46 -19.59 -6.86
C ALA A 362 -20.75 -18.81 -6.53
N GLU A 363 -21.14 -18.78 -5.24
CA GLU A 363 -22.27 -17.98 -4.75
C GLU A 363 -22.01 -16.49 -4.95
N LEU A 364 -20.82 -16.01 -4.59
CA LEU A 364 -20.44 -14.60 -4.77
C LEU A 364 -20.44 -14.19 -6.25
N GLN A 365 -19.94 -15.06 -7.14
CA GLN A 365 -19.98 -14.84 -8.58
C GLN A 365 -21.43 -14.80 -9.09
N ALA A 366 -22.32 -15.66 -8.59
CA ALA A 366 -23.73 -15.66 -8.95
C ALA A 366 -24.44 -14.37 -8.50
N CYS A 367 -24.22 -13.91 -7.27
CA CYS A 367 -24.71 -12.62 -6.78
C CYS A 367 -24.21 -11.45 -7.65
N ALA A 368 -22.92 -11.45 -8.00
CA ALA A 368 -22.37 -10.40 -8.85
C ALA A 368 -23.02 -10.40 -10.25
N ARG A 369 -23.29 -11.57 -10.85
CA ARG A 369 -24.04 -11.66 -12.12
C ARG A 369 -25.48 -11.16 -12.00
N ALA A 370 -26.18 -11.53 -10.93
CA ALA A 370 -27.55 -11.08 -10.68
C ALA A 370 -27.61 -9.55 -10.50
N CYS A 371 -26.65 -8.98 -9.76
CA CYS A 371 -26.53 -7.55 -9.60
C CYS A 371 -26.27 -6.83 -10.93
N VAL A 372 -25.35 -7.32 -11.76
CA VAL A 372 -25.10 -6.74 -13.10
C VAL A 372 -26.35 -6.80 -13.99
N ALA A 373 -27.17 -7.84 -13.83
CA ALA A 373 -28.44 -7.97 -14.53
C ALA A 373 -29.58 -7.11 -13.95
N GLY A 374 -29.35 -6.37 -12.86
CA GLY A 374 -30.36 -5.56 -12.18
C GLY A 374 -31.42 -6.39 -11.43
N LEU A 375 -31.13 -7.66 -11.13
CA LEU A 375 -32.03 -8.58 -10.45
C LEU A 375 -31.88 -8.54 -8.91
N ASP A 376 -30.83 -7.88 -8.42
CA ASP A 376 -30.42 -7.80 -7.00
C ASP A 376 -30.32 -6.33 -6.51
N ALA A 377 -31.22 -5.46 -7.01
CA ALA A 377 -31.37 -4.07 -6.56
C ALA A 377 -32.38 -3.92 -5.42
#